data_AF-A0A944LC42-F1
#
_entry.id   AF-A0A944LC42-F1
#
_cell.length_a   1.000
_cell.length_b   1.000
_cell.length_c   1.000
_cell.angle_alpha   90.00
_cell.angle_beta   90.00
_cell.angle_gamma   90.00
#
_symmetry.space_group_name_H-M   'P 1'
#
loop_
_entity.id
_entity.type
_entity.pdbx_description
1 polymer ?
#
loop_
_entity_poly.entity_id
_entity_poly.type
_entity_poly.pdbx_seq_one_letter_code
_entity_poly.pdbx_strand_id
1 'polypeptide(L)'
;MSQSYVREVNEGAAFAWCPEWYKHPEALIRMEAIWRAWEHLRLEPALGISTWWLNHADPHMRVLMDKEGPFKKCAYDGHKTPVPGKAVLPHVVPEAGIFD
;
A
#
# COMPACT_ATOMS: atom_id res chain seq x y z
N MET A 1 -14.57 17.57 -9.83
CA MET A 1 -13.98 16.22 -9.86
C MET A 1 -14.80 15.36 -8.93
N SER A 2 -15.43 14.30 -9.44
CA SER A 2 -16.17 13.37 -8.59
C SER A 2 -15.20 12.73 -7.59
N GLN A 3 -15.52 12.76 -6.28
CA GLN A 3 -14.76 12.01 -5.28
C GLN A 3 -15.06 10.53 -5.49
N SER A 4 -14.19 9.83 -6.23
CA SER A 4 -14.41 8.43 -6.61
C SER A 4 -13.99 7.41 -5.54
N TYR A 5 -13.28 7.81 -4.49
CA TYR A 5 -12.83 6.90 -3.43
C TYR A 5 -12.82 7.59 -2.06
N VAL A 6 -13.94 7.46 -1.33
CA VAL A 6 -14.14 8.06 0.00
C VAL A 6 -14.45 6.96 1.00
N ARG A 7 -13.72 6.94 2.13
CA ARG A 7 -13.92 6.00 3.23
C ARG A 7 -13.64 6.69 4.56
N GLU A 8 -14.34 6.28 5.62
CA GLU A 8 -13.99 6.63 6.99
C GLU A 8 -12.70 5.92 7.40
N VAL A 9 -11.77 6.65 8.03
CA VAL A 9 -10.43 6.15 8.39
C VAL A 9 -10.01 6.65 9.77
N ASN A 10 -9.11 5.92 10.43
CA ASN A 10 -8.48 6.24 11.72
C ASN A 10 -9.36 6.06 12.96
N GLU A 11 -9.87 7.14 13.56
CA GLU A 11 -10.50 7.10 14.90
C GLU A 11 -11.78 6.25 14.90
N GLY A 12 -11.71 5.06 15.51
CA GLY A 12 -12.84 4.11 15.59
C GLY A 12 -13.23 3.44 14.26
N ALA A 13 -12.71 3.92 13.13
CA ALA A 13 -13.01 3.42 11.80
C ALA A 13 -12.45 2.01 11.56
N ALA A 14 -12.96 1.32 10.55
CA ALA A 14 -12.47 -0.01 10.14
C ALA A 14 -11.12 0.05 9.39
N PHE A 15 -10.73 1.21 8.87
CA PHE A 15 -9.56 1.40 8.02
C PHE A 15 -8.53 2.33 8.66
N ALA A 16 -7.25 2.05 8.42
CA ALA A 16 -6.14 2.91 8.80
C ALA A 16 -5.66 3.74 7.61
N TRP A 17 -5.34 5.02 7.82
CA TRP A 17 -4.77 5.87 6.78
C TRP A 17 -3.78 6.88 7.35
N CYS A 18 -2.59 6.94 6.75
CA CYS A 18 -1.63 7.99 7.03
C CYS A 18 -1.82 9.16 6.03
N PRO A 19 -2.10 10.39 6.48
CA PRO A 19 -2.14 11.56 5.59
C PRO A 19 -0.81 11.80 4.86
N GLU A 20 0.30 11.37 5.47
CA GLU A 20 1.66 11.44 4.92
C GLU A 20 2.09 10.09 4.32
N TRP A 21 1.17 9.35 3.71
CA TRP A 21 1.40 8.01 3.15
C TRP A 21 2.65 7.92 2.27
N TYR A 22 2.99 8.97 1.53
CA TYR A 22 4.14 9.03 0.62
C TYR A 22 5.49 8.94 1.36
N LYS A 23 5.52 9.06 2.69
CA LYS A 23 6.70 8.83 3.52
C LYS A 23 6.91 7.36 3.90
N HIS A 24 5.98 6.48 3.54
CA HIS A 24 6.11 5.03 3.74
C HIS A 24 6.61 4.38 2.43
N PRO A 25 7.82 3.77 2.41
CA PRO A 25 8.36 3.13 1.20
C PRO A 25 7.43 2.06 0.61
N GLU A 26 6.79 1.26 1.48
CA GLU A 26 5.81 0.27 1.03
C GLU A 26 4.58 0.92 0.39
N ALA A 27 4.12 2.06 0.90
CA ALA A 27 2.99 2.76 0.30
C ALA A 27 3.35 3.37 -1.05
N LEU A 28 4.54 3.96 -1.17
CA LEU A 28 5.05 4.49 -2.44
C LEU A 28 5.04 3.42 -3.52
N ILE A 29 5.65 2.25 -3.27
CA ILE A 29 5.77 1.21 -4.28
C ILE A 29 4.40 0.58 -4.63
N ARG A 30 3.49 0.45 -3.66
CA ARG A 30 2.12 -0.03 -3.91
C ARG A 30 1.31 0.97 -4.75
N MET A 31 1.40 2.26 -4.45
CA MET A 31 0.72 3.30 -5.23
C MET A 31 1.28 3.39 -6.65
N GLU A 32 2.60 3.26 -6.80
CA GLU A 32 3.22 3.19 -8.12
C GLU A 32 2.74 1.97 -8.92
N ALA A 33 2.63 0.80 -8.29
CA ALA A 33 2.08 -0.40 -8.94
C ALA A 33 0.63 -0.18 -9.42
N ILE A 34 -0.23 0.43 -8.60
CA ILE A 34 -1.61 0.78 -8.98
C ILE A 34 -1.62 1.72 -10.18
N TRP A 35 -0.77 2.76 -10.17
CA TRP A 35 -0.70 3.75 -11.25
C TRP A 35 -0.17 3.14 -12.55
N ARG A 36 0.88 2.32 -12.50
CA ARG A 36 1.41 1.63 -13.70
C ARG A 36 0.37 0.68 -14.29
N ALA A 37 -0.38 -0.05 -13.45
CA ALA A 37 -1.47 -0.90 -13.92
C ALA A 37 -2.62 -0.09 -14.54
N TRP A 38 -2.95 1.07 -13.97
CA TRP A 38 -3.95 1.98 -14.52
C TRP A 38 -3.55 2.47 -15.91
N GLU A 39 -2.31 2.93 -16.08
CA GLU A 39 -1.82 3.45 -17.36
C GLU A 39 -1.92 2.42 -18.49
N HIS A 40 -1.70 1.15 -18.17
CA HIS A 40 -1.87 0.06 -19.12
C HIS A 40 -3.36 -0.27 -19.36
N LEU A 41 -4.12 -0.55 -18.30
CA LEU A 41 -5.48 -1.08 -18.41
C LEU A 41 -6.53 -0.04 -18.80
N ARG A 42 -6.25 1.26 -18.64
CA ARG A 42 -7.18 2.33 -19.10
C ARG A 42 -7.32 2.39 -20.62
N LEU A 43 -6.40 1.76 -21.36
CA LEU A 43 -6.44 1.66 -22.81
C LEU A 43 -7.22 0.43 -23.29
N GLU A 44 -7.50 -0.53 -22.40
CA GLU A 44 -8.24 -1.75 -22.73
C GLU A 44 -9.76 -1.49 -22.75
N PRO A 45 -10.42 -1.51 -23.92
CA PRO A 45 -11.73 -0.92 -24.12
C PRO A 45 -12.89 -1.70 -23.49
N ALA A 46 -12.76 -3.01 -23.31
CA ALA A 46 -13.85 -3.85 -22.83
C ALA A 46 -13.92 -3.89 -21.29
N LEU A 47 -12.93 -4.53 -20.67
CA LEU A 47 -12.94 -4.84 -19.23
C LEU A 47 -11.75 -4.21 -18.48
N GLY A 48 -11.00 -3.31 -19.11
CA GLY A 48 -9.77 -2.73 -18.55
C GLY A 48 -9.97 -2.11 -17.17
N ILE A 49 -10.98 -1.25 -17.04
CA ILE A 49 -11.32 -0.58 -15.77
C ILE A 49 -11.75 -1.58 -14.69
N SER A 50 -12.57 -2.56 -15.05
CA SER A 50 -13.03 -3.60 -14.11
C SER A 50 -11.86 -4.46 -13.63
N THR A 51 -10.99 -4.87 -14.56
CA THR A 51 -9.77 -5.64 -14.29
C THR A 51 -8.81 -4.85 -13.40
N TRP A 52 -8.66 -3.55 -13.67
CA TRP A 52 -7.82 -2.67 -12.86
C TRP A 52 -8.29 -2.61 -11.41
N TRP A 53 -9.60 -2.43 -11.18
CA TRP A 53 -10.16 -2.44 -9.84
C TRP A 53 -9.92 -3.76 -9.11
N LEU A 54 -10.37 -4.85 -9.73
CA LEU A 54 -10.39 -6.18 -9.10
C LEU A 54 -8.98 -6.72 -8.82
N ASN A 55 -8.05 -6.53 -9.76
CA ASN A 55 -6.75 -7.19 -9.69
C ASN A 55 -5.63 -6.27 -9.17
N HIS A 56 -5.82 -4.95 -9.18
CA HIS A 56 -4.76 -4.00 -8.82
C HIS A 56 -5.18 -3.04 -7.72
N ALA A 57 -6.20 -2.20 -7.96
CA ALA A 57 -6.55 -1.15 -7.00
C ALA A 57 -7.05 -1.74 -5.66
N ASP A 58 -8.08 -2.59 -5.68
CA ASP A 58 -8.67 -3.11 -4.44
C ASP A 58 -7.69 -3.98 -3.62
N PRO A 59 -6.90 -4.89 -4.21
CA PRO A 59 -5.92 -5.67 -3.45
C PRO A 59 -4.84 -4.80 -2.79
N HIS A 60 -4.28 -3.81 -3.49
CA HIS A 60 -3.27 -2.93 -2.92
C HIS A 60 -3.88 -2.01 -1.85
N MET A 61 -5.04 -1.42 -2.11
CA MET A 61 -5.74 -0.56 -1.14
C MET A 61 -6.18 -1.32 0.10
N ARG A 62 -6.58 -2.59 -0.03
CA ARG A 62 -6.88 -3.46 1.12
C ARG A 62 -5.70 -3.57 2.07
N VAL A 63 -4.50 -3.82 1.55
CA VAL A 63 -3.30 -3.93 2.39
C VAL A 63 -2.91 -2.59 3.00
N LEU A 64 -2.96 -1.51 2.22
CA LEU A 64 -2.63 -0.17 2.70
C LEU A 64 -3.55 0.27 3.84
N MET A 65 -4.84 -0.02 3.71
CA MET A 65 -5.87 0.44 4.65
C MET A 65 -6.13 -0.54 5.80
N ASP A 66 -5.44 -1.68 5.84
CA ASP A 66 -5.56 -2.64 6.93
C ASP A 66 -5.07 -2.03 8.26
N LYS A 67 -5.78 -2.28 9.36
CA LYS A 67 -5.37 -1.83 10.71
C LYS A 67 -4.03 -2.43 11.14
N GLU A 68 -3.70 -3.59 10.62
CA GLU A 68 -2.42 -4.28 10.81
C GLU A 68 -1.42 -3.99 9.67
N GLY A 69 -1.80 -3.14 8.72
CA GLY A 69 -1.02 -2.76 7.56
C GLY A 69 0.02 -1.66 7.80
N PRO A 70 0.59 -1.11 6.71
CA PRO A 70 1.72 -0.18 6.76
C PRO A 70 1.46 1.11 7.54
N PHE A 71 0.18 1.49 7.70
CA PHE A 71 -0.24 2.71 8.39
C PHE A 71 -0.70 2.48 9.83
N LYS A 72 -0.65 1.24 10.36
CA LYS A 72 -1.13 0.87 11.70
C LYS A 72 -0.78 1.91 12.78
N LYS A 73 0.51 2.25 12.89
CA LYS A 73 1.00 3.17 13.93
C LYS A 73 0.59 4.62 13.68
N CYS A 74 0.43 5.00 12.42
CA CYS A 74 0.12 6.36 12.02
C CYS A 74 -1.36 6.71 12.23
N ALA A 75 -2.23 5.72 12.15
CA ALA A 75 -3.67 5.89 12.35
C ALA A 75 -4.03 6.33 13.78
N TYR A 76 -3.20 6.01 14.78
CA TYR A 76 -3.44 6.32 16.19
C TYR A 76 -2.52 7.42 16.74
N ASP A 77 -1.25 7.44 16.34
CA ASP A 77 -0.24 8.31 16.95
C ASP A 77 0.30 9.41 16.00
N GLY A 78 -0.26 9.54 14.80
CA GLY A 78 0.29 10.37 13.74
C GLY A 78 1.52 9.75 13.05
N HIS A 79 1.94 10.34 11.92
CA HIS A 79 3.08 9.83 11.17
C HIS A 79 4.38 9.95 11.97
N LYS A 80 5.15 8.85 12.01
CA LYS A 80 6.46 8.80 12.68
C LYS A 80 7.48 8.33 11.65
N THR A 81 8.56 9.08 11.49
CA THR A 81 9.66 8.69 10.63
C THR A 81 10.28 7.38 11.13
N PRO A 82 10.48 6.37 10.25
CA PRO A 82 11.17 5.16 10.63
C PRO A 82 12.58 5.50 11.16
N VAL A 83 12.97 4.84 12.26
CA VAL A 83 14.34 4.94 12.75
C VAL A 83 15.28 4.39 11.68
N PRO A 84 16.34 5.13 11.28
CA PRO A 84 17.34 4.63 10.34
C PRO A 84 17.85 3.25 10.76
N GLY A 85 17.83 2.27 9.84
CA GLY A 85 18.32 0.91 10.09
C GLY A 85 17.25 -0.17 10.33
N LYS A 86 15.96 0.17 10.45
CA LYS A 86 14.85 -0.82 10.52
C LYS A 86 14.18 -1.14 9.17
N ALA A 87 14.78 -0.71 8.06
CA ALA A 87 14.15 -0.75 6.73
C ALA A 87 14.07 -2.15 6.10
N VAL A 88 14.84 -3.11 6.60
CA VAL A 88 14.83 -4.49 6.11
C VAL A 88 14.26 -5.42 7.16
N LEU A 89 13.58 -6.48 6.69
CA LEU A 89 13.13 -7.55 7.58
C LEU A 89 14.35 -8.11 8.34
N PRO A 90 14.22 -8.32 9.67
CA PRO A 90 15.26 -9.00 10.42
C PRO A 90 15.51 -10.36 9.79
N HIS A 91 16.76 -10.64 9.47
CA HIS A 91 17.18 -11.93 8.92
C HIS A 91 18.55 -12.28 9.48
N VAL A 92 18.83 -13.57 9.49
CA VAL A 92 20.19 -14.10 9.66
C VAL A 92 20.70 -14.42 8.26
N VAL A 93 21.97 -14.12 7.99
CA VAL A 93 22.60 -14.47 6.71
C VAL A 93 22.54 -15.99 6.54
N PRO A 94 22.00 -16.52 5.43
CA PRO A 94 21.93 -17.95 5.22
C PRO A 94 23.32 -18.59 5.13
N GLU A 95 23.41 -19.88 5.44
CA GLU A 95 24.63 -20.66 5.28
C GLU A 95 25.09 -20.70 3.81
N ALA A 96 26.42 -20.70 3.61
CA ALA A 96 26.99 -20.76 2.27
C ALA A 96 26.56 -22.08 1.58
N GLY A 97 26.06 -21.97 0.35
CA GLY A 97 25.62 -23.12 -0.44
C GLY A 97 24.18 -23.61 -0.20
N ILE A 98 23.32 -22.84 0.49
CA ILE A 98 21.90 -23.23 0.68
C ILE A 98 21.10 -23.34 -0.62
N PHE A 99 21.62 -22.77 -1.71
CA PHE A 99 21.01 -22.79 -3.05
C PHE A 99 21.85 -23.55 -4.09
N ASP A 100 22.97 -24.15 -3.68
CA ASP A 100 23.82 -24.99 -4.54
C ASP A 100 23.29 -26.43 -4.62
#